data_AF-A0A1W9YQ96-F1
#
_entry.id   AF-A0A1W9YQ96-F1
#
_cell.length_a   1.000
_cell.length_b   1.000
_cell.length_c   1.000
_cell.angle_alpha   90.00
_cell.angle_beta   90.00
_cell.angle_gamma   90.00
#
_symmetry.space_group_name_H-M   'P 1'
#
loop_
_entity.id
_entity.type
_entity.pdbx_description
1 polymer ?
#
loop_
_entity_poly.entity_id
_entity_poly.type
_entity_poly.pdbx_seq_one_letter_code
_entity_poly.pdbx_strand_id
1 'polypeptide(L)'
;LYPGATTIALPTYPFQHRSYWLTPAAGVGTFSDPAEGQLWDAVDSDAVDTVAQVLGLQAGAQTDSLPAVVAALRHWRQHLAERARVDQLRYQV
;
A
#
# COMPACT_ATOMS: atom_id res chain seq x y z
N LEU A 1 -45.04 33.24 -21.84
CA LEU A 1 -44.01 33.01 -22.89
C LEU A 1 -43.19 34.29 -22.97
N TYR A 2 -41.91 34.27 -22.59
CA TYR A 2 -41.08 35.49 -22.50
C TYR A 2 -40.73 35.99 -23.91
N PRO A 3 -41.19 37.18 -24.34
CA PRO A 3 -40.88 37.72 -25.66
C PRO A 3 -39.44 38.27 -25.64
N GLY A 4 -38.52 37.62 -26.36
CA GLY A 4 -37.14 38.09 -26.52
C GLY A 4 -36.03 37.04 -26.36
N ALA A 5 -36.35 35.80 -26.01
CA ALA A 5 -35.34 34.73 -25.92
C ALA A 5 -34.96 34.22 -27.32
N THR A 6 -33.73 34.49 -27.77
CA THR A 6 -33.16 33.89 -28.98
C THR A 6 -32.47 32.58 -28.63
N THR A 7 -32.88 31.50 -29.28
CA THR A 7 -32.30 30.16 -29.10
C THR A 7 -31.00 30.07 -29.90
N ILE A 8 -29.86 30.03 -29.21
CA ILE A 8 -28.54 29.86 -29.82
C ILE A 8 -28.15 28.39 -29.77
N ALA A 9 -27.65 27.85 -30.89
CA ALA A 9 -27.15 26.49 -30.94
C ALA A 9 -25.89 26.37 -30.07
N LEU A 10 -25.91 25.48 -29.08
CA LEU A 10 -24.73 25.20 -28.28
C LEU A 10 -23.65 24.59 -29.19
N PRO A 11 -22.41 25.09 -29.19
CA PRO A 11 -21.33 24.41 -29.87
C PRO A 11 -21.22 23.00 -29.28
N THR A 12 -21.19 22.00 -30.16
CA THR A 12 -20.95 20.59 -29.81
C THR A 12 -19.54 20.48 -29.26
N TYR A 13 -19.38 20.82 -27.98
CA TYR A 13 -18.10 20.84 -27.31
C TYR A 13 -17.54 19.41 -27.31
N PRO A 14 -16.42 19.13 -28.00
CA PRO A 14 -15.67 17.93 -27.71
C PRO A 14 -14.79 18.30 -26.52
N PHE A 15 -15.29 18.09 -25.30
CA PHE A 15 -14.42 18.17 -24.13
C PHE A 15 -13.38 17.05 -24.28
N GLN A 16 -12.14 17.39 -24.60
CA GLN A 16 -11.05 16.43 -24.55
C GLN A 16 -10.70 16.24 -23.07
N HIS A 17 -11.33 15.24 -22.43
CA HIS A 17 -11.09 14.93 -21.02
C HIS A 17 -9.63 14.51 -20.85
N ARG A 18 -8.79 15.44 -20.38
CA ARG A 18 -7.44 15.12 -19.91
C ARG A 18 -7.52 14.88 -18.42
N SER A 19 -7.28 13.65 -18.01
CA SER A 19 -7.08 13.32 -16.60
C SER A 19 -5.75 13.91 -16.14
N TYR A 20 -5.81 14.94 -15.31
CA TYR A 20 -4.64 15.56 -14.66
C TYR A 20 -4.29 14.90 -13.32
N TRP A 21 -4.96 13.80 -12.97
CA TRP A 21 -4.65 13.02 -11.79
C TRP A 21 -3.33 12.28 -11.99
N LEU A 22 -2.48 12.30 -10.96
CA LEU A 22 -1.28 11.46 -10.90
C LEU A 22 -1.71 10.00 -11.08
N THR A 23 -1.42 9.45 -12.25
CA THR A 23 -1.67 8.02 -12.49
C THR A 23 -0.62 7.26 -11.71
N PRO A 24 -1.00 6.38 -10.76
CA PRO A 24 -0.03 5.58 -10.06
C PRO A 24 0.74 4.77 -11.11
N ALA A 25 2.06 4.91 -11.12
CA ALA A 25 2.90 4.19 -12.06
C ALA A 25 2.62 2.69 -11.90
N ALA A 26 2.06 2.07 -12.94
CA ALA A 26 1.87 0.63 -12.96
C ALA A 26 3.25 -0.02 -12.81
N GLY A 27 3.51 -0.60 -11.64
CA GLY A 27 4.81 -1.19 -11.33
C GLY A 27 5.85 -0.24 -10.76
N VAL A 28 5.49 0.66 -9.84
CA VAL A 28 6.41 0.89 -8.72
C VAL A 28 6.46 -0.41 -7.91
N GLY A 29 7.19 -1.39 -8.42
CA GLY A 29 7.70 -2.46 -7.59
C GLY A 29 8.45 -1.77 -6.48
N THR A 30 8.01 -1.97 -5.24
CA THR A 30 8.73 -1.52 -4.07
C THR A 30 10.17 -1.98 -4.28
N PHE A 31 11.09 -1.06 -4.52
CA PHE A 31 12.52 -1.34 -4.43
C PHE A 31 12.77 -1.61 -2.94
N SER A 32 12.38 -2.80 -2.49
CA SER A 32 12.64 -3.27 -1.16
C SER A 32 14.11 -3.67 -1.14
N ASP A 33 14.83 -3.10 -0.19
CA ASP A 33 16.21 -3.49 0.06
C ASP A 33 16.24 -5.01 0.33
N PRO A 34 17.14 -5.80 -0.27
CA PRO A 34 17.26 -7.21 0.06
C PRO A 34 17.39 -7.48 1.58
N ALA A 35 17.99 -6.55 2.34
CA ALA A 35 18.05 -6.63 3.80
C ALA A 35 16.66 -6.47 4.47
N GLU A 36 15.81 -5.63 3.90
CA GLU A 36 14.42 -5.46 4.34
C GLU A 36 13.62 -6.74 4.08
N GLY A 37 13.81 -7.37 2.92
CA GLY A 37 13.19 -8.67 2.60
C GLY A 37 13.55 -9.75 3.62
N GLN A 38 14.83 -9.85 3.98
CA GLN A 38 15.30 -10.82 4.98
C GLN A 38 14.68 -10.61 6.37
N LEU A 39 14.54 -9.35 6.79
CA LEU A 39 13.84 -9.02 8.04
C LEU A 39 12.39 -9.54 8.00
N TRP A 40 11.69 -9.26 6.90
CA TRP A 40 10.29 -9.64 6.76
C TRP A 40 10.09 -11.16 6.71
N ASP A 41 10.98 -11.90 6.04
CA ASP A 41 10.94 -13.37 6.03
C ASP A 41 11.18 -13.96 7.44
N ALA A 42 12.08 -13.35 8.21
CA ALA A 42 12.33 -13.75 9.60
C ALA A 42 11.12 -13.49 10.51
N VAL A 43 10.45 -12.35 10.32
CA VAL A 43 9.20 -12.02 11.03
C VAL A 43 8.10 -13.03 10.68
N ASP A 44 7.89 -13.34 9.40
CA ASP A 44 6.85 -14.31 8.96
C ASP A 44 7.15 -15.74 9.47
N SER A 45 8.42 -16.11 9.59
CA SER A 45 8.86 -17.43 10.07
C SER A 45 8.92 -17.58 11.60
N ASP A 46 8.53 -16.56 12.37
CA ASP A 46 8.70 -16.50 13.83
C ASP A 46 10.14 -16.64 14.33
N ALA A 47 11.10 -16.32 13.48
CA ALA A 47 12.52 -16.46 13.80
C ALA A 47 12.99 -15.26 14.65
N VAL A 48 12.57 -15.23 15.91
CA VAL A 48 12.85 -14.11 16.84
C VAL A 48 14.35 -13.82 16.96
N ASP A 49 15.19 -14.87 16.99
CA ASP A 49 16.64 -14.73 17.04
C ASP A 49 17.21 -14.06 15.78
N THR A 50 16.69 -14.43 14.61
CA THR A 50 17.09 -13.83 13.33
C THR A 50 16.63 -12.38 13.25
N VAL A 51 15.43 -12.06 13.73
CA VAL A 51 14.95 -10.66 13.83
C VAL A 51 15.84 -9.85 14.76
N ALA A 52 16.21 -10.38 15.93
CA ALA A 52 17.13 -9.71 16.86
C ALA A 52 18.50 -9.46 16.22
N GLN A 53 19.03 -10.43 15.48
CA GLN A 53 20.30 -10.32 14.78
C GLN A 53 20.27 -9.25 13.68
N VAL A 54 19.22 -9.22 12.85
CA VAL A 54 19.06 -8.23 11.78
C VAL A 54 18.92 -6.82 12.34
N LEU A 55 18.26 -6.67 13.51
CA LEU A 55 18.12 -5.40 14.21
C LEU A 55 19.35 -5.01 15.05
N GLY A 56 20.37 -5.87 15.13
CA GLY A 56 21.57 -5.63 15.94
C GLY A 56 21.33 -5.64 17.46
N LEU A 57 20.22 -6.23 17.91
CA LEU A 57 19.84 -6.29 19.31
C LEU A 57 20.68 -7.34 20.04
N GLN A 58 21.40 -6.90 21.08
CA GLN A 58 22.16 -7.78 21.96
C GLN A 58 21.22 -8.49 22.96
N ALA A 59 21.54 -9.73 23.31
CA ALA A 59 20.78 -10.50 24.28
C ALA A 59 20.62 -9.72 25.60
N GLY A 60 19.38 -9.46 25.99
CA GLY A 60 19.04 -8.70 27.19
C GLY A 60 17.54 -8.44 27.30
N ALA A 61 17.15 -7.54 28.20
CA ALA A 61 15.73 -7.23 28.48
C ALA A 61 14.90 -6.80 27.24
N GLN A 62 15.56 -6.36 26.16
CA GLN A 62 14.93 -6.00 24.89
C GLN A 62 14.56 -7.24 24.04
N THR A 63 15.29 -8.35 24.21
CA THR A 63 15.00 -9.63 23.55
C THR A 63 13.83 -10.37 24.19
N ASP A 64 13.55 -10.14 25.48
CA ASP A 64 12.41 -10.78 26.17
C ASP A 64 11.03 -10.31 25.66
N SER A 65 10.91 -9.05 25.22
CA SER A 65 9.66 -8.50 24.67
C SER A 65 9.49 -8.68 23.16
N LEU A 66 10.59 -9.02 22.48
CA LEU A 66 10.68 -9.21 21.03
C LEU A 66 9.69 -10.26 20.47
N PRO A 67 9.47 -11.42 21.12
CA PRO A 67 8.47 -12.41 20.64
C PRO A 67 7.06 -11.83 20.52
N ALA A 68 6.64 -11.01 21.49
CA ALA A 68 5.32 -10.38 21.47
C ALA A 68 5.20 -9.36 20.32
N VAL A 69 6.27 -8.61 20.04
CA VAL A 69 6.33 -7.66 18.92
C VAL A 69 6.32 -8.39 17.58
N VAL A 70 7.07 -9.48 17.43
CA VAL A 70 7.09 -10.31 16.20
C VAL A 70 5.70 -10.91 15.93
N ALA A 71 5.01 -11.40 16.97
CA ALA A 71 3.63 -11.88 16.83
C ALA A 71 2.67 -10.76 16.39
N ALA A 72 2.77 -9.56 16.97
CA ALA A 72 1.95 -8.42 16.59
C ALA A 72 2.20 -7.97 15.14
N LEU A 73 3.46 -7.93 14.71
CA LEU A 73 3.84 -7.57 13.34
C LEU A 73 3.32 -8.58 12.32
N ARG A 74 3.40 -9.88 12.60
CA ARG A 74 2.80 -10.93 11.76
C ARG A 74 1.29 -10.73 11.61
N HIS A 75 0.59 -10.49 12.71
CA HIS A 75 -0.85 -10.25 12.67
C HIS A 75 -1.20 -9.03 11.81
N TRP A 76 -0.44 -7.94 11.95
CA TRP A 76 -0.61 -6.74 11.14
C TRP A 76 -0.34 -6.99 9.65
N ARG A 77 0.73 -7.73 9.30
CA ARG A 77 1.04 -8.10 7.90
C ARG A 77 -0.06 -8.92 7.26
N GLN A 78 -0.61 -9.90 7.99
CA GLN A 78 -1.74 -10.70 7.51
C GLN A 78 -2.97 -9.82 7.22
N HIS A 79 -3.26 -8.85 8.11
CA HIS A 79 -4.35 -7.92 7.90
C HIS A 79 -4.12 -7.02 6.67
N LEU A 80 -2.90 -6.52 6.47
CA LEU A 80 -2.55 -5.74 5.27
C LEU A 80 -2.69 -6.56 4.00
N ALA A 81 -2.24 -7.82 3.99
CA ALA A 81 -2.36 -8.71 2.85
C ALA A 81 -3.84 -8.96 2.49
N GLU A 82 -4.70 -9.12 3.49
CA GLU A 82 -6.14 -9.27 3.27
C GLU A 82 -6.77 -8.00 2.66
N ARG A 83 -6.40 -6.81 3.15
CA ARG A 83 -6.84 -5.54 2.55
C ARG A 83 -6.34 -5.38 1.12
N ALA A 84 -5.08 -5.71 0.86
CA ALA A 84 -4.50 -5.64 -0.48
C ALA A 84 -5.21 -6.58 -1.47
N ARG A 85 -5.60 -7.78 -1.03
CA ARG A 85 -6.42 -8.71 -1.83
C ARG A 85 -7.77 -8.09 -2.18
N VAL A 86 -8.43 -7.46 -1.21
CA VAL A 86 -9.71 -6.76 -1.44
C VAL A 86 -9.52 -5.61 -2.42
N ASP A 87 -8.47 -4.81 -2.28
CA ASP A 87 -8.18 -3.70 -3.18
C ASP A 87 -7.81 -4.16 -4.60
N GLN A 88 -7.12 -5.30 -4.75
CA GLN A 88 -6.83 -5.87 -6.07
C GLN A 88 -8.10 -6.28 -6.84
N LEU A 89 -9.18 -6.62 -6.12
CA LEU A 89 -10.47 -6.96 -6.72
C LEU A 89 -11.32 -5.72 -7.04
N ARG A 90 -10.93 -4.52 -6.57
CA ARG A 90 -11.58 -3.27 -6.93
C ARG A 90 -11.11 -2.86 -8.33
N TYR A 91 -11.84 -3.34 -9.33
CA TYR A 91 -11.69 -2.89 -10.69
C TYR A 91 -12.14 -1.42 -10.80
N GLN A 92 -11.21 -0.54 -11.15
CA GLN A 92 -11.51 0.86 -11.44
C GLN A 92 -12.00 0.94 -12.89
N VAL A 93 -13.28 1.28 -13.11
CA VAL A 93 -13.89 1.55 -14.43
C VAL A 93 -13.66 3.00 -14.82
#